data_AF-A0A285C6H8-F1
#
_entry.id   AF-A0A285C6H8-F1
#
_cell.length_a   1.000
_cell.length_b   1.000
_cell.length_c   1.000
_cell.angle_alpha   90.00
_cell.angle_beta   90.00
_cell.angle_gamma   90.00
#
_symmetry.space_group_name_H-M   'P 1'
#
loop_
_entity.id
_entity.type
_entity.pdbx_description
1 polymer ?
#
loop_
_entity_poly.entity_id
_entity_poly.type
_entity_poly.pdbx_seq_one_letter_code
_entity_poly.pdbx_strand_id
1 'polypeptide(L)'
;MPHNARKEQQVKYPFEFDGRWVLRYHVPYDVQHDGRSHSIVATIFREPSVHGRIQVSQEGRPLAEYDELTPGSVVEITGDTWRVTEVEYRTHVVLERVTDSNEEATGAQAGE
;
A
#
# COMPACT_ATOMS: atom_id res chain seq x y z
N MET A 1 -24.46 27.52 15.58
CA MET A 1 -23.45 26.45 15.62
C MET A 1 -24.17 25.11 15.58
N PRO A 2 -24.09 24.36 14.47
CA PRO A 2 -23.95 22.92 14.60
C PRO A 2 -22.70 22.44 13.84
N HIS A 3 -21.77 21.84 14.58
CA HIS A 3 -20.66 21.08 14.03
C HIS A 3 -21.24 19.80 13.41
N ASN A 4 -21.50 19.86 12.11
CA ASN A 4 -21.84 18.71 11.30
C ASN A 4 -20.55 17.92 11.06
N ALA A 5 -20.05 17.22 12.09
CA ALA A 5 -18.94 16.30 11.96
C ALA A 5 -19.41 15.12 11.11
N ARG A 6 -19.32 15.27 9.79
CA ARG A 6 -19.36 14.13 8.87
C ARG A 6 -18.25 13.20 9.35
N LYS A 7 -18.61 12.04 9.90
CA LYS A 7 -17.70 10.90 9.93
C LYS A 7 -17.50 10.49 8.48
N GLU A 8 -16.70 11.26 7.76
CA GLU A 8 -16.13 10.84 6.50
C GLU A 8 -15.42 9.54 6.85
N GLN A 9 -15.86 8.42 6.26
CA GLN A 9 -15.11 7.17 6.35
C GLN A 9 -13.74 7.51 5.77
N GLN A 10 -12.76 7.75 6.64
CA GLN A 10 -11.41 8.02 6.22
C GLN A 10 -10.93 6.73 5.55
N VAL A 11 -10.93 6.74 4.23
CA VAL A 11 -10.36 5.66 3.44
C VAL A 11 -8.87 5.65 3.77
N LYS A 12 -8.41 4.59 4.47
CA LYS A 12 -7.01 4.46 4.88
C LYS A 12 -6.08 4.50 3.67
N TYR A 13 -6.50 3.92 2.54
CA TYR A 13 -5.73 3.87 1.31
C TYR A 13 -6.54 4.42 0.12
N PRO A 14 -6.31 5.68 -0.28
CA PRO A 14 -7.04 6.27 -1.39
C PRO A 14 -6.81 5.46 -2.68
N PHE A 15 -7.90 5.15 -3.39
CA PHE A 15 -7.88 4.31 -4.60
C PHE A 15 -7.45 2.86 -4.37
N GLU A 16 -7.54 2.36 -3.14
CA GLU A 16 -7.61 0.91 -2.92
C GLU A 16 -8.93 0.38 -3.49
N PHE A 17 -8.87 -0.66 -4.30
CA PHE A 17 -10.02 -1.38 -4.83
C PHE A 17 -9.69 -2.87 -4.91
N ASP A 18 -10.54 -3.71 -4.31
CA ASP A 18 -10.36 -5.17 -4.29
C ASP A 18 -8.99 -5.60 -3.72
N GLY A 19 -8.60 -5.03 -2.59
CA GLY A 19 -7.30 -5.30 -1.94
C GLY A 19 -6.08 -4.83 -2.73
N ARG A 20 -6.27 -4.13 -3.85
CA ARG A 20 -5.20 -3.59 -4.68
C ARG A 20 -5.12 -2.09 -4.55
N TRP A 21 -3.90 -1.57 -4.46
CA TRP A 21 -3.63 -0.16 -4.35
C TRP A 21 -2.64 0.31 -5.41
N VAL A 22 -3.05 1.31 -6.20
CA VAL A 22 -2.25 1.85 -7.30
C VAL A 22 -1.57 3.15 -6.87
N LEU A 23 -0.25 3.10 -6.71
CA LEU A 23 0.58 4.25 -6.43
C LEU A 23 1.12 4.85 -7.72
N ARG A 24 0.65 6.05 -8.08
CA ARG A 24 1.12 6.74 -9.29
C ARG A 24 2.52 7.32 -9.09
N TYR A 25 3.32 7.26 -10.16
CA TYR A 25 4.67 7.79 -10.21
C TYR A 25 4.71 9.28 -9.78
N HIS A 26 5.52 9.60 -8.78
CA HIS A 26 5.72 10.95 -8.21
C HIS A 26 4.47 11.64 -7.65
N VAL A 27 3.37 10.91 -7.43
CA VAL A 27 2.19 11.46 -6.77
C VAL A 27 2.25 11.12 -5.27
N PRO A 28 2.23 12.11 -4.38
CA PRO A 28 2.11 11.86 -2.95
C PRO A 28 0.68 11.41 -2.59
N TYR A 29 0.61 10.41 -1.73
CA TYR A 29 -0.63 9.92 -1.13
C TYR A 29 -0.56 10.14 0.37
N ASP A 30 -1.38 11.08 0.85
CA ASP A 30 -1.49 11.38 2.27
C ASP A 30 -2.58 10.52 2.91
N VAL A 31 -2.20 9.73 3.91
CA VAL A 31 -3.08 8.82 4.63
C VAL A 31 -3.07 9.14 6.13
N GLN A 32 -4.25 9.10 6.74
CA GLN A 32 -4.38 9.20 8.20
C GLN A 32 -4.52 7.81 8.79
N HIS A 33 -3.60 7.44 9.68
CA HIS A 33 -3.64 6.18 10.40
C HIS A 33 -3.17 6.37 11.84
N ASP A 34 -3.90 5.82 12.80
CA ASP A 34 -3.61 5.92 14.24
C ASP A 34 -3.44 7.38 14.73
N GLY A 35 -4.25 8.29 14.18
CA GLY A 35 -4.17 9.72 14.49
C GLY A 35 -2.94 10.44 13.91
N ARG A 36 -2.20 9.81 13.00
CA ARG A 36 -1.00 10.36 12.36
C ARG A 36 -1.12 10.42 10.85
N SER A 37 -0.60 11.50 10.28
CA SER A 37 -0.47 11.65 8.82
C SER A 37 0.79 10.94 8.33
N HIS A 38 0.64 10.13 7.31
CA HIS A 38 1.73 9.51 6.58
C HIS A 38 1.66 9.96 5.12
N SER A 39 2.80 10.27 4.50
CA SER A 39 2.88 10.58 3.08
C SER A 39 3.66 9.50 2.37
N ILE A 40 3.01 8.85 1.39
CA ILE A 40 3.54 7.74 0.60
C ILE A 40 3.81 8.23 -0.82
N VAL A 41 5.03 8.01 -1.32
CA VAL A 41 5.43 8.40 -2.67
C VAL A 41 6.08 7.22 -3.38
N ALA A 42 5.65 6.94 -4.61
CA ALA A 42 6.30 5.98 -5.49
C ALA A 42 7.22 6.70 -6.50
N THR A 43 8.48 6.28 -6.55
CA THR A 43 9.42 6.60 -7.63
C THR A 43 9.63 5.34 -8.47
N ILE A 44 9.85 5.46 -9.78
CA ILE A 44 10.10 4.33 -10.67
C ILE A 44 11.30 4.65 -11.54
N PHE A 45 12.26 3.74 -11.55
CA PHE A 45 13.52 3.85 -12.27
C PHE A 45 13.52 2.89 -13.46
N ARG A 46 14.38 3.17 -14.45
CA ARG A 46 14.53 2.34 -15.66
C ARG A 46 15.82 1.52 -15.67
N GLU A 47 16.85 2.00 -14.98
CA GLU A 47 18.20 1.44 -15.01
C GLU A 47 18.61 0.98 -13.60
N PRO A 48 19.27 -0.18 -13.44
CA PRO A 48 19.71 -1.12 -14.49
C PRO A 48 18.56 -1.94 -15.10
N SER A 49 17.39 -1.93 -14.48
CA SER A 49 16.13 -2.52 -14.97
C SER A 49 14.96 -1.75 -14.35
N VAL A 50 13.74 -1.94 -14.86
CA VAL A 50 12.55 -1.26 -14.31
C VAL A 50 12.31 -1.73 -12.88
N HIS A 51 12.37 -0.80 -11.94
CA HIS A 51 12.11 -1.06 -10.52
C HIS A 51 11.48 0.15 -9.85
N GLY A 52 10.72 -0.10 -8.79
CA GLY A 52 10.10 0.93 -7.98
C GLY A 52 10.93 1.27 -6.75
N ARG A 53 10.64 2.43 -6.18
CA ARG A 53 10.97 2.79 -4.81
C ARG A 53 9.73 3.36 -4.16
N ILE A 54 9.40 2.90 -2.96
CA ILE A 54 8.32 3.47 -2.15
C ILE A 54 8.95 4.14 -0.93
N GLN A 55 8.59 5.39 -0.72
CA GLN A 55 9.01 6.17 0.44
C GLN A 55 7.78 6.44 1.30
N VAL A 56 7.88 6.13 2.59
CA VAL A 56 6.83 6.36 3.58
C VAL A 56 7.38 7.29 4.64
N SER A 57 6.86 8.51 4.67
CA SER A 57 7.18 9.52 5.68
C SER A 57 6.05 9.61 6.70
N GLN A 58 6.42 9.79 7.96
CA GLN A 58 5.49 10.08 9.05
C GLN A 58 6.06 11.23 9.86
N GLU A 59 5.22 12.18 10.27
CA GLU A 59 5.66 13.30 11.10
C GLU A 59 6.38 12.80 12.36
N GLY A 60 7.57 13.34 12.64
CA GLY A 60 8.39 13.00 13.80
C GLY A 60 9.09 11.62 13.75
N ARG A 61 9.08 10.92 12.61
CA ARG A 61 9.77 9.63 12.43
C ARG A 61 10.77 9.69 11.27
N PRO A 62 11.80 8.82 11.27
CA PRO A 62 12.66 8.65 10.11
C PRO A 62 11.84 8.18 8.90
N LEU A 63 12.28 8.61 7.71
CA LEU A 63 11.75 8.15 6.44
C LEU A 63 11.99 6.65 6.30
N ALA A 64 10.94 5.88 6.02
CA ALA A 64 11.07 4.49 5.60
C ALA A 64 11.17 4.44 4.08
N GLU A 65 12.18 3.75 3.57
CA GLU A 65 12.44 3.63 2.13
C GLU A 65 12.54 2.16 1.73
N TYR A 66 11.80 1.79 0.69
CA TYR A 66 11.83 0.47 0.08
C TYR A 66 12.30 0.64 -1.36
N ASP A 67 13.55 0.28 -1.65
CA ASP A 67 14.18 0.44 -2.97
C ASP A 67 14.21 -0.89 -3.74
N GLU A 68 14.66 -0.86 -5.00
CA GLU A 68 14.80 -2.03 -5.88
C GLU A 68 13.52 -2.90 -6.00
N LEU A 69 12.34 -2.26 -5.89
CA LEU A 69 11.06 -2.97 -5.87
C LEU A 69 10.73 -3.55 -7.25
N THR A 70 10.44 -4.85 -7.27
CA THR A 70 10.02 -5.58 -8.47
C THR A 70 8.77 -6.40 -8.15
N PRO A 71 8.04 -6.92 -9.16
CA PRO A 71 6.92 -7.83 -8.91
C PRO A 71 7.34 -8.99 -8.00
N GLY A 72 6.64 -9.15 -6.89
CA GLY A 72 6.94 -10.11 -5.82
C GLY A 72 7.55 -9.50 -4.57
N SER A 73 8.16 -8.30 -4.64
CA SER A 73 8.69 -7.59 -3.47
C SER A 73 7.59 -7.29 -2.46
N VAL A 74 7.97 -7.24 -1.18
CA VAL A 74 7.06 -6.96 -0.06
C VAL A 74 7.46 -5.66 0.62
N VAL A 75 6.48 -4.83 0.94
CA VAL A 75 6.65 -3.56 1.66
C VAL A 75 5.64 -3.46 2.80
N GLU A 76 6.01 -2.75 3.86
CA GLU A 76 5.10 -2.47 4.98
C GLU A 76 4.68 -0.99 4.91
N ILE A 77 3.37 -0.73 4.84
CA ILE A 77 2.85 0.63 4.79
C ILE A 77 1.81 0.79 5.88
N THR A 78 2.08 1.66 6.86
CA THR A 78 1.18 1.93 8.01
C THR A 78 0.76 0.65 8.75
N GLY A 79 1.68 -0.30 8.89
CA GLY A 79 1.47 -1.59 9.58
C GLY A 79 0.80 -2.69 8.74
N ASP A 80 0.42 -2.41 7.49
CA ASP A 80 -0.08 -3.44 6.57
C ASP A 80 1.02 -3.91 5.63
N THR A 81 1.05 -5.21 5.38
CA THR A 81 1.96 -5.82 4.42
C THR A 81 1.35 -5.80 3.03
N TRP A 82 2.13 -5.31 2.06
CA TRP A 82 1.75 -5.18 0.67
C TRP A 82 2.76 -5.89 -0.21
N ARG A 83 2.26 -6.61 -1.21
CA ARG A 83 3.08 -7.23 -2.25
C ARG A 83 3.01 -6.39 -3.50
N VAL A 84 4.17 -6.04 -4.06
CA VAL A 84 4.25 -5.42 -5.38
C VAL A 84 3.84 -6.44 -6.42
N THR A 85 2.79 -6.17 -7.19
CA THR A 85 2.33 -7.05 -8.28
C THR A 85 2.77 -6.53 -9.65
N GLU A 86 2.94 -5.22 -9.78
CA GLU A 86 3.31 -4.59 -11.05
C GLU A 86 4.13 -3.31 -10.80
N VAL A 87 5.11 -3.08 -11.66
CA VAL A 87 5.90 -1.84 -11.72
C VAL A 87 5.97 -1.42 -13.17
N GLU A 88 5.31 -0.33 -13.51
CA GLU A 88 5.22 0.17 -14.89
C GLU A 88 5.94 1.53 -14.98
N TYR A 89 6.87 1.66 -15.92
CA TYR A 89 7.80 2.80 -15.95
C TYR A 89 7.07 4.14 -16.14
N ARG A 90 7.33 5.09 -15.23
CA ARG A 90 6.73 6.45 -15.19
C ARG A 90 5.22 6.52 -15.06
N THR A 91 4.54 5.41 -14.79
CA THR A 91 3.09 5.37 -14.64
C THR A 91 2.71 5.08 -13.20
N HIS A 92 3.00 3.87 -12.68
CA HIS A 92 2.51 3.42 -11.39
C HIS A 92 3.21 2.16 -10.87
N VAL A 93 3.04 1.93 -9.57
CA VAL A 93 3.29 0.67 -8.87
C VAL A 93 1.95 0.14 -8.38
N VAL A 94 1.65 -1.13 -8.65
CA VAL A 94 0.47 -1.81 -8.09
C VAL A 94 0.91 -2.64 -6.91
N LEU A 95 0.23 -2.43 -5.79
CA LEU A 95 0.35 -3.19 -4.56
C LEU A 95 -0.90 -4.05 -4.39
N GLU A 96 -0.75 -5.26 -3.87
CA GLU A 96 -1.83 -6.13 -3.43
C GLU A 96 -1.63 -6.43 -1.95
N ARG A 97 -2.69 -6.32 -1.16
CA ARG A 97 -2.61 -6.53 0.28
C ARG A 97 -2.31 -7.99 0.56
N VAL A 98 -1.27 -8.24 1.34
CA VAL A 98 -0.99 -9.59 1.84
C VAL A 98 -1.93 -9.79 3.02
N THR A 99 -3.12 -10.31 2.75
CA THR A 99 -3.88 -10.97 3.80
C THR A 99 -3.18 -12.29 4.07
N ASP A 100 -2.70 -12.51 5.29
CA ASP A 100 -2.41 -13.86 5.77
C ASP A 100 -3.68 -14.70 5.57
N SER A 101 -3.79 -15.37 4.42
CA SER A 101 -4.67 -16.51 4.27
C SER A 101 -4.08 -17.64 5.10
N ASN A 102 -4.10 -17.49 6.43
CA ASN A 102 -4.35 -18.62 7.31
C ASN A 102 -5.86 -18.92 7.25
N GLU A 103 -6.35 -19.21 6.06
CA GLU A 103 -7.52 -20.05 5.90
C GLU A 103 -6.95 -21.46 5.85
N GLU A 104 -6.87 -22.07 7.03
CA GLU A 104 -6.95 -23.52 7.14
C GLU A 104 -8.08 -23.97 6.20
N ALA A 105 -7.72 -24.63 5.11
CA ALA A 105 -8.64 -25.43 4.34
C ALA A 105 -9.08 -26.62 5.21
N THR A 106 -9.83 -26.37 6.28
CA THR A 106 -10.64 -27.39 6.95
C THR A 106 -11.90 -27.59 6.13
N GLY A 107 -11.71 -28.12 4.92
CA GLY A 107 -12.74 -28.83 4.20
C GLY A 107 -12.93 -30.20 4.85
N ALA A 108 -13.54 -30.23 6.03
CA ALA A 108 -14.09 -31.45 6.59
C ALA A 108 -15.24 -31.91 5.67
N GLN A 109 -14.92 -32.76 4.70
CA GLN A 109 -15.94 -33.49 3.94
C GLN A 109 -16.41 -34.66 4.81
N ALA A 110 -17.42 -34.39 5.64
CA ALA A 110 -18.28 -35.40 6.21
C ALA A 110 -19.44 -35.67 5.23
N GLY A 111 -19.71 -36.95 4.96
CA GLY A 111 -20.75 -37.45 4.05
C GLY A 111 -20.10 -38.00 2.77
N GLU A 112 -20.13 -39.31 2.49
CA GLU A 112 -21.18 -40.30 2.72
C GLU A 112 -20.59 -41.71 2.94
#